data_AF-A0A957RXS2-F1
#
_entry.id   AF-A0A957RXS2-F1
#
_cell.length_a   1.000
_cell.length_b   1.000
_cell.length_c   1.000
_cell.angle_alpha   90.00
_cell.angle_beta   90.00
_cell.angle_gamma   90.00
#
_symmetry.space_group_name_H-M   'P 1'
#
loop_
_entity.id
_entity.type
_entity.pdbx_description
1 polymer ?
#
loop_
_entity_poly.entity_id
_entity_poly.type
_entity_poly.pdbx_seq_one_letter_code
_entity_poly.pdbx_strand_id
1 'polypeptide(L)'
;SGMMHGYVAVDKDANLLVPFRTWRNTITGQAAEKLTELFQFNIPQRWSIAHLYQAILNGEPHIREINHLTTLAGYVHWKLTGEQVLGIGEASGMFPIDSTINDYDAGRISQFDELLAAQNMPWRLRDILPRVLVAGEAAGALTAEGAKLLDPSGELQAGIPLCPPEGDAGTGMVATNSV
;
A
#
# COMPACT_ATOMS: atom_id res chain seq x y z
N SER A 1 -9.26 -9.68 -1.17
CA SER A 1 -8.65 -9.42 -2.49
C SER A 1 -9.20 -8.12 -3.04
N GLY A 2 -8.41 -7.35 -3.78
CA GLY A 2 -8.85 -6.11 -4.40
C GLY A 2 -8.01 -5.73 -5.61
N MET A 3 -8.44 -4.71 -6.36
CA MET A 3 -7.64 -4.18 -7.45
C MET A 3 -6.28 -3.71 -6.92
N MET A 4 -5.22 -4.14 -7.59
CA MET A 4 -3.87 -3.76 -7.19
C MET A 4 -3.61 -2.27 -7.42
N HIS A 5 -2.56 -1.78 -6.75
CA HIS A 5 -2.04 -0.42 -6.90
C HIS A 5 -2.95 0.68 -6.32
N GLY A 6 -2.66 1.93 -6.71
CA GLY A 6 -3.38 3.11 -6.27
C GLY A 6 -2.71 3.81 -5.10
N TYR A 7 -3.39 4.83 -4.59
CA TYR A 7 -2.84 5.75 -3.59
C TYR A 7 -3.91 6.11 -2.56
N VAL A 8 -3.84 5.46 -1.39
CA VAL A 8 -4.63 5.81 -0.21
C VAL A 8 -3.68 6.39 0.83
N ALA A 9 -3.67 7.71 0.98
CA ALA A 9 -2.89 8.42 1.98
C ALA A 9 -3.80 8.88 3.12
N VAL A 10 -3.43 8.54 4.35
CA VAL A 10 -4.18 8.92 5.55
C VAL A 10 -3.30 9.61 6.58
N ASP A 11 -3.92 10.46 7.38
CA ASP A 11 -3.30 11.10 8.53
C ASP A 11 -3.26 10.15 9.75
N LYS A 12 -2.69 10.64 10.85
CA LYS A 12 -2.61 9.94 12.14
C LYS A 12 -3.98 9.63 12.77
N ASP A 13 -5.01 10.38 12.39
CA ASP A 13 -6.38 10.26 12.88
C ASP A 13 -7.23 9.37 11.95
N ALA A 14 -6.56 8.71 10.99
CA ALA A 14 -7.13 7.79 10.01
C ALA A 14 -8.11 8.42 9.00
N ASN A 15 -7.99 9.73 8.76
CA ASN A 15 -8.74 10.45 7.73
C ASN A 15 -8.01 10.38 6.39
N LEU A 16 -8.77 10.32 5.29
CA LEU A 16 -8.23 10.44 3.94
C LEU A 16 -7.71 11.87 3.73
N LEU A 17 -6.42 11.97 3.38
CA LEU A 17 -5.76 13.24 3.11
C LEU A 17 -6.10 13.80 1.73
N VAL A 18 -6.34 12.91 0.77
CA VAL A 18 -6.76 13.23 -0.60
C VAL A 18 -7.71 12.16 -1.11
N PRO A 19 -8.52 12.44 -2.16
CA PRO A 19 -9.30 11.42 -2.83
C PRO A 19 -8.41 10.26 -3.32
N PHE A 20 -8.90 9.03 -3.15
CA PHE A 20 -8.20 7.83 -3.61
C PHE A 20 -7.88 7.91 -5.11
N ARG A 21 -6.61 7.66 -5.46
CA ARG A 21 -6.17 7.58 -6.86
C ARG A 21 -6.13 6.11 -7.28
N THR A 22 -6.95 5.76 -8.26
CA THR A 22 -7.11 4.37 -8.72
C THR A 22 -5.95 3.94 -9.62
N TRP A 23 -5.83 2.63 -9.90
CA TRP A 23 -4.83 2.08 -10.83
C TRP A 23 -4.94 2.61 -12.28
N ARG A 24 -6.10 3.18 -12.66
CA ARG A 24 -6.31 3.81 -13.97
C ARG A 24 -5.72 5.21 -14.06
N ASN A 25 -5.26 5.76 -12.94
CA ASN A 25 -4.65 7.07 -12.91
C ASN A 25 -3.20 6.99 -13.41
N THR A 26 -2.93 7.62 -14.56
CA THR A 26 -1.62 7.62 -15.22
C THR A 26 -1.11 9.05 -15.42
N ILE A 27 -1.20 9.88 -14.37
CA ILE A 27 -0.71 11.28 -14.40
C ILE A 27 0.72 11.42 -13.85
N THR A 28 1.38 10.31 -13.52
CA THR A 28 2.64 10.25 -12.75
C THR A 28 3.85 9.99 -13.63
N GLY A 29 3.78 10.30 -14.94
CA GLY A 29 4.83 10.00 -15.91
C GLY A 29 6.21 10.53 -15.52
N GLN A 30 6.27 11.78 -15.03
CA GLN A 30 7.52 12.39 -14.58
C GLN A 30 8.12 11.65 -13.39
N ALA A 31 7.30 11.31 -12.39
CA ALA A 31 7.76 10.55 -11.24
C ALA A 31 8.21 9.13 -11.63
N ALA A 32 7.44 8.45 -12.47
CA ALA A 32 7.75 7.11 -12.96
C ALA A 32 9.09 7.05 -13.70
N GLU A 33 9.37 8.02 -14.58
CA GLU A 33 10.63 8.13 -15.31
C GLU A 33 11.81 8.32 -14.35
N LYS A 34 11.72 9.31 -13.45
CA LYS A 34 12.78 9.61 -12.48
C LYS A 34 13.07 8.44 -11.53
N LEU A 35 12.02 7.76 -11.05
CA LEU A 35 12.19 6.61 -10.17
C LEU A 35 12.73 5.39 -10.92
N THR A 36 12.34 5.22 -12.19
CA THR A 36 12.90 4.16 -13.04
C THR A 36 14.40 4.33 -13.22
N GLU A 37 14.85 5.56 -13.48
CA GLU A 37 16.27 5.91 -13.56
C GLU A 37 16.97 5.73 -12.21
N LEU A 38 16.40 6.20 -11.10
CA LEU A 38 17.01 6.07 -9.78
C LEU A 38 17.19 4.61 -9.35
N PHE A 39 16.15 3.80 -9.49
CA PHE A 39 16.12 2.42 -8.99
C PHE A 39 16.68 1.40 -9.97
N GLN A 40 17.00 1.83 -11.21
CA GLN A 40 17.35 0.95 -12.33
C GLN A 40 16.34 -0.21 -12.46
N PHE A 41 15.06 0.12 -12.32
CA PHE A 41 13.95 -0.82 -12.26
C PHE A 41 12.71 -0.14 -12.82
N ASN A 42 11.96 -0.81 -13.71
CA ASN A 42 10.78 -0.21 -14.33
C ASN A 42 9.70 0.10 -13.28
N ILE A 43 9.36 1.38 -13.10
CA ILE A 43 8.30 1.84 -12.19
C ILE A 43 7.04 2.23 -12.99
N PRO A 44 5.96 1.42 -12.95
CA PRO A 44 4.69 1.78 -13.57
C PRO A 44 4.06 3.01 -12.92
N GLN A 45 3.48 3.88 -13.76
CA GLN A 45 2.78 5.10 -13.31
C GLN A 45 1.68 4.86 -12.27
N ARG A 46 1.01 3.71 -12.36
CA ARG A 46 -0.09 3.34 -11.46
C ARG A 46 0.36 2.94 -10.05
N TRP A 47 1.65 2.70 -9.83
CA TRP A 47 2.18 2.28 -8.53
C TRP A 47 2.08 3.38 -7.48
N SER A 48 1.91 2.98 -6.23
CA SER A 48 1.78 3.91 -5.10
C SER A 48 2.98 4.84 -4.97
N ILE A 49 4.21 4.33 -5.19
CA ILE A 49 5.43 5.14 -5.14
C ILE A 49 5.49 6.22 -6.22
N ALA A 50 4.98 5.95 -7.43
CA ALA A 50 4.90 6.93 -8.50
C ALA A 50 3.90 8.04 -8.16
N HIS A 51 2.76 7.70 -7.57
CA HIS A 51 1.80 8.68 -7.07
C HIS A 51 2.35 9.52 -5.91
N LEU A 52 3.04 8.89 -4.97
CA LEU A 52 3.69 9.58 -3.84
C LEU A 52 4.71 10.58 -4.36
N TYR A 53 5.61 10.14 -5.24
CA TYR A 53 6.68 11.00 -5.72
C TYR A 53 6.15 12.09 -6.66
N GLN A 54 5.14 11.82 -7.48
CA GLN A 54 4.49 12.88 -8.27
C GLN A 54 3.88 13.94 -7.35
N ALA A 55 3.22 13.55 -6.26
CA ALA A 55 2.64 14.49 -5.32
C ALA A 55 3.72 15.32 -4.59
N ILE A 56 4.87 14.71 -4.29
CA ILE A 56 6.05 15.40 -3.78
C ILE A 56 6.57 16.43 -4.80
N LEU A 57 6.76 16.03 -6.07
CA LEU A 57 7.22 16.93 -7.14
C LEU A 57 6.26 18.09 -7.39
N ASN A 58 4.97 17.85 -7.24
CA ASN A 58 3.92 18.85 -7.36
C ASN A 58 3.85 19.79 -6.14
N GLY A 59 4.55 19.49 -5.03
CA GLY A 59 4.47 20.24 -3.78
C GLY A 59 3.09 20.15 -3.11
N GLU A 60 2.41 19.01 -3.24
CA GLU A 60 1.05 18.85 -2.70
C GLU A 60 1.06 18.96 -1.16
N PRO A 61 0.14 19.74 -0.55
CA PRO A 61 0.22 20.07 0.89
C PRO A 61 0.16 18.87 1.82
N HIS A 62 -0.63 17.85 1.47
CA HIS A 62 -0.93 16.72 2.34
C HIS A 62 0.27 15.79 2.59
N ILE A 63 1.32 15.88 1.77
CA ILE A 63 2.46 14.95 1.79
C ILE A 63 3.13 14.89 3.16
N ARG A 64 3.23 16.03 3.85
CA ARG A 64 3.88 16.10 5.18
C ARG A 64 3.00 15.53 6.30
N GLU A 65 1.71 15.35 6.04
CA GLU A 65 0.73 14.85 7.01
C GLU A 65 0.50 13.34 6.90
N ILE A 66 1.10 12.69 5.89
CA ILE A 66 0.96 11.25 5.68
C ILE A 66 1.52 10.50 6.88
N ASN A 67 0.64 9.75 7.55
CA ASN A 67 1.00 8.80 8.59
C ASN A 67 0.99 7.36 8.05
N HIS A 68 0.12 7.07 7.09
CA HIS A 68 0.08 5.77 6.45
C HIS A 68 -0.30 5.89 4.98
N LEU A 69 0.42 5.17 4.13
CA LEU A 69 0.19 5.05 2.70
C LEU A 69 -0.08 3.59 2.38
N THR A 70 -1.20 3.29 1.74
CA THR A 70 -1.60 1.91 1.42
C THR A 70 -2.40 1.83 0.12
N THR A 71 -2.78 0.62 -0.27
CA THR A 71 -3.71 0.37 -1.38
C THR A 71 -5.14 0.30 -0.88
N LEU A 72 -6.12 0.19 -1.79
CA LEU A 72 -7.52 0.04 -1.36
C LEU A 72 -7.73 -1.27 -0.56
N ALA A 73 -7.11 -2.36 -0.98
CA ALA A 73 -7.19 -3.65 -0.29
C ALA A 73 -6.59 -3.55 1.13
N GLY A 74 -5.42 -2.92 1.26
CA GLY A 74 -4.80 -2.65 2.56
C GLY A 74 -5.63 -1.73 3.46
N TYR A 75 -6.24 -0.69 2.89
CA TYR A 75 -7.13 0.20 3.64
C TYR A 75 -8.35 -0.53 4.20
N VAL A 76 -9.02 -1.35 3.39
CA VAL A 76 -10.16 -2.16 3.88
C VAL A 76 -9.68 -3.13 4.96
N HIS A 77 -8.58 -3.85 4.74
CA HIS A 77 -8.02 -4.77 5.73
C HIS A 77 -7.75 -4.09 7.07
N TRP A 78 -7.13 -2.91 7.02
CA TRP A 78 -6.84 -2.12 8.20
C TRP A 78 -8.11 -1.70 8.95
N LYS A 79 -9.16 -1.25 8.24
CA LYS A 79 -10.44 -0.91 8.87
C LYS A 79 -11.15 -2.12 9.49
N LEU A 80 -10.91 -3.33 8.97
CA LEU A 80 -11.50 -4.56 9.48
C LEU A 80 -10.73 -5.17 10.66
N THR A 81 -9.41 -5.00 10.70
CA THR A 81 -8.53 -5.75 11.63
C THR A 81 -7.72 -4.88 12.57
N GLY A 82 -7.56 -3.59 12.26
CA GLY A 82 -6.58 -2.72 12.91
C GLY A 82 -5.14 -2.90 12.42
N GLU A 83 -4.87 -3.92 11.58
CA GLU A 83 -3.52 -4.24 11.09
C GLU A 83 -3.18 -3.50 9.79
N GLN A 84 -2.03 -2.82 9.77
CA GLN A 84 -1.49 -2.12 8.61
C GLN A 84 -0.50 -3.02 7.86
N VAL A 85 -1.03 -4.03 7.19
CA VAL A 85 -0.26 -5.07 6.49
C VAL A 85 -0.75 -5.29 5.07
N LEU A 86 0.13 -5.80 4.21
CA LEU A 86 -0.21 -6.23 2.85
C LEU A 86 0.37 -7.61 2.56
N GLY A 87 -0.33 -8.38 1.73
CA GLY A 87 0.26 -9.55 1.09
C GLY A 87 1.35 -9.14 0.09
N ILE A 88 2.37 -9.98 -0.07
CA ILE A 88 3.50 -9.71 -0.96
C ILE A 88 3.08 -9.38 -2.40
N GLY A 89 2.01 -10.02 -2.90
CA GLY A 89 1.46 -9.74 -4.21
C GLY A 89 0.98 -8.29 -4.30
N GLU A 90 0.16 -7.85 -3.35
CA GLU A 90 -0.35 -6.47 -3.28
C GLU A 90 0.77 -5.45 -3.03
N ALA A 91 1.71 -5.77 -2.13
CA ALA A 91 2.85 -4.92 -1.80
C ALA A 91 3.75 -4.66 -3.01
N SER A 92 3.93 -5.65 -3.90
CA SER A 92 4.68 -5.49 -5.15
C SER A 92 4.06 -4.46 -6.11
N GLY A 93 2.78 -4.13 -5.93
CA GLY A 93 2.09 -3.07 -6.65
C GLY A 93 2.29 -1.67 -6.05
N MET A 94 2.94 -1.56 -4.88
CA MET A 94 3.24 -0.30 -4.21
C MET A 94 4.69 0.16 -4.44
N PHE A 95 5.65 -0.74 -4.25
CA PHE A 95 7.09 -0.49 -4.26
C PHE A 95 7.85 -1.78 -4.63
N PRO A 96 9.08 -1.70 -5.20
CA PRO A 96 9.89 -2.87 -5.49
C PRO A 96 10.10 -3.81 -4.29
N ILE A 97 10.03 -5.13 -4.55
CA ILE A 97 10.18 -6.21 -3.57
C ILE A 97 11.51 -6.93 -3.80
N ASP A 98 12.20 -7.26 -2.71
CA ASP A 98 13.29 -8.23 -2.68
C ASP A 98 12.72 -9.62 -2.39
N SER A 99 12.72 -10.48 -3.41
CA SER A 99 12.19 -11.85 -3.31
C SER A 99 13.05 -12.80 -2.50
N THR A 100 14.27 -12.43 -2.10
CA THR A 100 15.11 -13.26 -1.23
C THR A 100 14.65 -13.18 0.23
N ILE A 101 14.09 -12.04 0.63
CA ILE A 101 13.58 -11.78 1.99
C ILE A 101 12.06 -11.59 2.06
N ASN A 102 11.38 -11.55 0.90
CA ASN A 102 9.93 -11.36 0.78
C ASN A 102 9.41 -10.05 1.40
N ASP A 103 10.15 -8.97 1.22
CA ASP A 103 9.82 -7.63 1.73
C ASP A 103 10.24 -6.54 0.72
N TYR A 104 9.91 -5.28 0.98
CA TYR A 104 10.39 -4.15 0.19
C TYR A 104 11.92 -4.12 0.10
N ASP A 105 12.42 -3.81 -1.08
CA ASP A 105 13.86 -3.71 -1.34
C ASP A 105 14.50 -2.59 -0.51
N ALA A 106 15.34 -2.97 0.45
CA ALA A 106 15.96 -2.03 1.40
C ALA A 106 16.93 -1.05 0.73
N GLY A 107 17.60 -1.46 -0.35
CA GLY A 107 18.50 -0.59 -1.11
C GLY A 107 17.72 0.51 -1.81
N ARG A 108 16.62 0.16 -2.47
CA ARG A 108 15.73 1.12 -3.14
C ARG A 108 14.98 2.00 -2.15
N ILE A 109 14.60 1.48 -0.97
CA ILE A 109 14.08 2.31 0.12
C ILE A 109 15.11 3.37 0.50
N SER A 110 16.37 2.98 0.70
CA SER A 110 17.44 3.91 1.09
C SER A 110 17.64 5.01 0.04
N GLN A 111 17.64 4.64 -1.25
CA GLN A 111 17.70 5.62 -2.35
C GLN A 111 16.52 6.60 -2.34
N PHE A 112 15.31 6.14 -2.03
CA PHE A 112 14.15 7.02 -1.94
C PHE A 112 14.20 7.91 -0.69
N ASP A 113 14.67 7.39 0.44
CA ASP A 113 14.85 8.15 1.67
C ASP A 113 15.86 9.30 1.50
N GLU A 114 16.87 9.15 0.64
CA GLU A 114 17.76 10.25 0.26
C GLU A 114 17.01 11.40 -0.45
N LEU A 115 16.05 11.08 -1.34
CA LEU A 115 15.19 12.09 -1.99
C LEU A 115 14.27 12.80 -0.98
N LEU A 116 13.76 12.05 0.01
CA LEU A 116 12.93 12.59 1.08
C LEU A 116 13.73 13.52 1.99
N ALA A 117 14.95 13.12 2.35
CA ALA A 117 15.87 13.91 3.16
C ALA A 117 16.26 15.23 2.47
N ALA A 118 16.56 15.19 1.16
CA ALA A 118 16.84 16.39 0.37
C ALA A 118 15.68 17.41 0.37
N GLN A 119 14.44 16.94 0.60
CA GLN A 119 13.23 17.76 0.69
C GLN A 119 12.78 18.01 2.14
N ASN A 120 13.61 17.67 3.13
CA ASN A 120 13.33 17.80 4.56
C ASN A 120 11.98 17.19 4.95
N MET A 121 11.66 16.00 4.41
CA MET A 121 10.43 15.29 4.78
C MET A 121 10.51 14.79 6.23
N PRO A 122 9.38 14.81 6.97
CA PRO A 122 9.37 14.50 8.40
C PRO A 122 9.33 13.00 8.71
N TRP A 123 9.28 12.15 7.69
CA TRP A 123 9.16 10.69 7.78
C TRP A 123 10.07 10.04 6.74
N ARG A 124 10.45 8.79 6.99
CA ARG A 124 11.09 7.91 6.00
C ARG A 124 10.02 7.05 5.34
N LEU A 125 10.31 6.53 4.16
CA LEU A 125 9.35 5.74 3.39
C LEU A 125 8.83 4.54 4.19
N ARG A 126 9.70 3.86 4.95
CA ARG A 126 9.31 2.71 5.77
C ARG A 126 8.39 3.06 6.93
N ASP A 127 8.39 4.31 7.39
CA ASP A 127 7.54 4.75 8.49
C ASP A 127 6.06 4.83 8.08
N ILE A 128 5.78 4.99 6.78
CA ILE A 128 4.40 5.15 6.26
C ILE A 128 3.87 3.93 5.48
N LEU A 129 4.75 3.03 5.03
CA LEU A 129 4.35 1.84 4.27
C LEU A 129 3.83 0.71 5.19
N PRO A 130 2.88 -0.12 4.71
CA PRO A 130 2.43 -1.29 5.43
C PRO A 130 3.54 -2.34 5.55
N ARG A 131 3.47 -3.18 6.57
CA ARG A 131 4.36 -4.35 6.66
C ARG A 131 3.95 -5.42 5.65
N VAL A 132 4.93 -6.01 4.97
CA VAL A 132 4.70 -7.09 4.00
C VAL A 132 4.59 -8.44 4.74
N LEU A 133 3.62 -9.25 4.32
CA LEU A 133 3.43 -10.63 4.77
C LEU A 133 3.35 -11.57 3.58
N VAL A 134 3.71 -12.84 3.80
CA VAL A 134 3.57 -13.87 2.78
C VAL A 134 2.12 -14.34 2.71
N ALA A 135 1.66 -14.69 1.51
CA ALA A 135 0.30 -15.16 1.28
C ALA A 135 -0.07 -16.32 2.20
N GLY A 136 -1.22 -16.22 2.86
CA GLY A 136 -1.75 -17.24 3.77
C GLY A 136 -1.26 -17.15 5.22
N GLU A 137 -0.35 -16.22 5.55
CA GLU A 137 0.01 -15.95 6.95
C GLU A 137 -1.16 -15.39 7.77
N ALA A 138 -1.00 -15.31 9.09
CA ALA A 138 -1.96 -14.62 9.95
C ALA A 138 -1.75 -13.09 9.86
N ALA A 139 -2.82 -12.36 9.55
CA ALA A 139 -2.80 -10.91 9.34
C ALA A 139 -3.83 -10.18 10.22
N GLY A 140 -4.04 -10.68 11.43
CA GLY A 140 -5.01 -10.14 12.38
C GLY A 140 -6.34 -10.89 12.37
N ALA A 141 -7.30 -10.34 13.11
CA ALA A 141 -8.64 -10.88 13.23
C ALA A 141 -9.67 -9.75 13.07
N LEU A 142 -10.87 -10.11 12.61
CA LEU A 142 -11.97 -9.18 12.44
C LEU A 142 -12.31 -8.53 13.78
N THR A 143 -12.22 -7.21 13.87
CA THR A 143 -12.58 -6.47 15.09
C THR A 143 -14.10 -6.33 15.21
N ALA A 144 -14.59 -5.92 16.38
CA ALA A 144 -16.02 -5.65 16.57
C ALA A 144 -16.47 -4.46 15.70
N GLU A 145 -15.62 -3.45 15.55
CA GLU A 145 -15.82 -2.30 14.67
C GLU A 145 -15.83 -2.76 13.20
N GLY A 146 -14.86 -3.59 12.81
CA GLY A 146 -14.77 -4.16 11.47
C GLY A 146 -15.98 -5.00 11.09
N ALA A 147 -16.47 -5.85 12.00
CA ALA A 147 -17.67 -6.65 11.79
C ALA A 147 -18.90 -5.77 11.53
N LYS A 148 -19.07 -4.68 12.29
CA LYS A 148 -20.17 -3.71 12.08
C LYS A 148 -20.08 -2.95 10.75
N LEU A 149 -18.88 -2.75 10.22
CA LEU A 149 -18.70 -2.16 8.88
C LEU A 149 -19.20 -3.09 7.77
N LEU A 150 -19.06 -4.41 7.95
CA LEU A 150 -19.50 -5.41 6.98
C LEU A 150 -20.98 -5.78 7.14
N ASP A 151 -21.43 -5.91 8.38
CA ASP A 151 -22.78 -6.31 8.73
C ASP A 151 -23.34 -5.40 9.84
N PRO A 152 -24.10 -4.36 9.47
CA PRO A 152 -24.75 -3.48 10.45
C PRO A 152 -25.81 -4.15 11.32
N SER A 153 -26.29 -5.36 10.95
CA SER A 153 -27.29 -6.10 11.74
C SER A 153 -26.70 -6.75 12.99
N GLY A 154 -25.39 -7.01 12.98
CA GLY A 154 -24.65 -7.58 14.11
C GLY A 154 -24.69 -9.11 14.20
N GLU A 155 -25.06 -9.81 13.13
CA GLU A 155 -24.98 -11.28 13.06
C GLU A 155 -23.52 -11.75 12.88
N LEU A 156 -22.71 -10.98 12.15
CA LEU A 156 -21.29 -11.27 11.97
C LEU A 156 -20.49 -11.06 13.26
N GLN A 157 -19.84 -12.11 13.73
CA GLN A 157 -19.03 -12.07 14.95
C GLN A 157 -17.59 -11.63 14.66
N ALA A 158 -17.03 -10.86 15.59
CA ALA A 158 -15.60 -10.55 15.63
C ALA A 158 -14.75 -11.81 15.93
N GLY A 159 -13.43 -11.69 15.76
CA GLY A 159 -12.46 -12.75 16.06
C GLY A 159 -12.19 -13.72 14.91
N ILE A 160 -12.88 -13.57 13.77
CA ILE A 160 -12.58 -14.34 12.56
C ILE A 160 -11.15 -14.02 12.12
N PRO A 161 -10.26 -15.01 11.91
CA PRO A 161 -8.90 -14.75 11.44
C PRO A 161 -8.89 -14.30 9.98
N LEU A 162 -8.03 -13.34 9.65
CA LEU A 162 -7.82 -12.87 8.28
C LEU A 162 -6.39 -13.16 7.83
N CYS A 163 -6.24 -13.55 6.56
CA CYS A 163 -4.96 -13.57 5.86
C CYS A 163 -4.63 -12.17 5.30
N PRO A 164 -3.38 -11.92 4.85
CA PRO A 164 -3.01 -10.62 4.30
C PRO A 164 -3.91 -10.26 3.10
N PRO A 165 -4.19 -8.97 2.89
CA PRO A 165 -4.93 -8.55 1.71
C PRO A 165 -4.06 -8.72 0.46
N GLU A 166 -4.58 -9.46 -0.51
CA GLU A 166 -3.90 -9.79 -1.77
C GLU A 166 -4.52 -9.08 -2.98
N GLY A 167 -3.73 -8.98 -4.05
CA GLY A 167 -4.16 -8.51 -5.35
C GLY A 167 -5.14 -9.44 -6.06
N ASP A 168 -6.03 -8.86 -6.86
CA ASP A 168 -7.06 -9.54 -7.65
C ASP A 168 -6.50 -10.58 -8.64
N ALA A 169 -5.47 -10.20 -9.40
CA ALA A 169 -4.86 -11.08 -10.39
C ALA A 169 -4.29 -12.38 -9.79
N GLY A 170 -3.47 -12.26 -8.74
CA GLY A 170 -2.88 -13.41 -8.06
C GLY A 170 -3.93 -14.31 -7.40
N THR A 171 -4.94 -13.69 -6.77
CA THR A 171 -6.06 -14.43 -6.16
C THR A 171 -6.85 -15.21 -7.22
N GLY A 172 -7.06 -14.62 -8.39
CA GLY A 172 -7.73 -15.27 -9.51
C GLY A 172 -6.99 -16.51 -10.01
N MET A 173 -5.66 -16.44 -10.14
CA MET A 173 -4.84 -17.58 -10.55
C MET A 173 -4.91 -18.75 -9.55
N VAL A 174 -4.90 -18.45 -8.25
CA VAL A 174 -5.07 -19.47 -7.20
C VAL A 174 -6.46 -20.11 -7.29
N ALA A 175 -7.51 -19.32 -7.45
CA ALA A 175 -8.88 -19.81 -7.54
C ALA A 175 -9.12 -20.73 -8.77
N THR A 176 -8.37 -20.52 -9.86
CA THR A 176 -8.43 -21.35 -11.07
C THR A 176 -7.37 -22.45 -11.14
N ASN A 177 -6.62 -22.68 -10.05
CA ASN A 177 -5.54 -23.66 -9.99
C ASN A 177 -4.53 -23.51 -11.16
N SER A 178 -4.13 -22.26 -11.43
CA SER A 178 -3.25 -21.87 -12.54
C SER A 178 -1.88 -21.36 -12.05
N VAL A 179 -1.47 -21.81 -10.86
CA VAL A 179 -0.21 -21.47 -10.18
C VAL A 179 0.73 -22.67 -10.12
#